data_AF-A6UM19-F1
#
_entry.id   AF-A6UM19-F1
#
_cell.length_a   1.000
_cell.length_b   1.000
_cell.length_c   1.000
_cell.angle_alpha   90.00
_cell.angle_beta   90.00
_cell.angle_gamma   90.00
#
_symmetry.space_group_name_H-M   'P 1'
#
loop_
_entity.id
_entity.type
_entity.pdbx_description
1 polymer ?
#
loop_
_entity_poly.entity_id
_entity_poly.type
_entity_poly.pdbx_seq_one_letter_code
_entity_poly.pdbx_strand_id
1 'polypeptide(L)' 'MTSQFHVIDRRILTPSDIESLQRVFDEEIKARRITHDCPEAAILAARLIELYQRGVRNKASLREMLNPAA' A
#
# COMPACT_ATOMS: atom_id res chain seq x y z
N MET A 1 -21.23 25.76 16.81
CA MET A 1 -20.14 24.74 16.88
C MET A 1 -20.60 23.51 16.12
N THR A 2 -20.45 23.50 14.80
CA THR A 2 -20.75 22.32 13.97
C THR A 2 -19.43 21.66 13.65
N SER A 3 -19.12 20.58 14.41
CA SER A 3 -17.95 19.74 14.16
C SER A 3 -17.99 19.28 12.72
N GLN A 4 -17.02 19.80 11.97
CA GLN A 4 -16.70 19.46 10.61
C GLN A 4 -16.20 18.02 10.64
N PHE A 5 -17.11 17.06 10.49
CA PHE A 5 -16.75 15.68 10.22
C PHE A 5 -16.02 15.70 8.88
N HIS A 6 -14.69 15.69 8.93
CA HIS A 6 -13.86 15.35 7.80
C HIS A 6 -14.38 14.00 7.32
N VAL A 7 -15.13 14.02 6.22
CA VAL A 7 -15.26 12.87 5.36
C VAL A 7 -13.82 12.64 4.91
N ILE A 8 -13.08 11.80 5.65
CA ILE A 8 -11.71 11.46 5.27
C ILE A 8 -11.89 10.79 3.92
N ASP A 9 -11.58 11.56 2.87
CA ASP A 9 -11.59 11.06 1.51
C ASP A 9 -10.76 9.78 1.54
N ARG A 10 -11.36 8.65 1.17
CA ARG A 10 -10.75 7.33 1.34
C ARG A 10 -9.42 7.19 0.58
N ARG A 11 -9.08 8.15 -0.30
CA ARG A 11 -7.81 8.26 -1.01
C ARG A 11 -6.71 8.98 -0.21
N ILE A 12 -7.04 9.71 0.86
CA ILE A 12 -6.04 10.34 1.70
C ILE A 12 -5.37 9.27 2.55
N LEU A 13 -4.05 9.14 2.34
CA LEU A 13 -3.19 8.28 3.12
C LEU A 13 -2.86 9.00 4.43
N THR A 14 -3.31 8.45 5.54
CA THR A 14 -2.87 8.90 6.86
C THR A 14 -1.46 8.37 7.15
N PRO A 15 -0.71 8.96 8.10
CA PRO A 15 0.60 8.44 8.49
C PRO A 15 0.57 6.96 8.87
N SER A 16 -0.49 6.52 9.58
CA SER A 16 -0.67 5.11 9.95
C SER A 16 -0.97 4.19 8.76
N ASP A 17 -1.61 4.72 7.71
CA ASP A 17 -1.78 4.00 6.45
C ASP A 17 -0.43 3.82 5.76
N ILE A 18 0.38 4.88 5.69
CA ILE A 18 1.73 4.83 5.13
C ILE A 18 2.59 3.81 5.87
N GLU A 19 2.61 3.81 7.20
CA GLU A 19 3.33 2.80 7.99
C GLU A 19 2.86 1.37 7.69
N SER A 20 1.55 1.20 7.51
CA SER A 20 0.98 -0.10 7.16
C SER A 20 1.38 -0.57 5.77
N LEU A 21 1.38 0.34 4.79
CA LEU A 21 1.81 0.09 3.42
C LEU A 21 3.31 -0.23 3.37
N GLN A 22 4.12 0.52 4.11
CA GLN A 22 5.56 0.33 4.19
C GLN A 22 5.91 -1.06 4.75
N ARG A 23 5.20 -1.51 5.79
CA ARG A 23 5.35 -2.89 6.30
C ARG A 23 4.97 -3.96 5.27
N VAL A 24 3.92 -3.74 4.47
CA VAL A 24 3.57 -4.70 3.40
C VAL A 24 4.66 -4.72 2.34
N PHE A 25 5.14 -3.54 1.95
CA PHE A 25 6.21 -3.37 0.98
C PHE A 25 7.50 -4.05 1.42
N ASP A 26 7.99 -3.79 2.63
CA ASP A 26 9.22 -4.41 3.15
C ASP A 26 9.15 -5.94 3.16
N GLU A 27 7.99 -6.49 3.49
CA GLU A 27 7.77 -7.94 3.47
C GLU A 27 7.75 -8.50 2.05
N GLU A 28 7.18 -7.78 1.08
CA GLU A 28 7.24 -8.16 -0.34
C GLU A 28 8.66 -8.08 -0.90
N ILE A 29 9.42 -7.05 -0.55
CA ILE A 29 10.83 -6.89 -0.93
C ILE A 29 11.66 -8.08 -0.41
N LYS A 30 11.47 -8.45 0.87
CA LYS A 30 12.12 -9.63 1.46
C LYS A 30 11.68 -10.93 0.81
N ALA A 31 10.38 -11.11 0.56
CA ALA A 31 9.83 -12.32 -0.05
C ALA A 31 10.36 -12.53 -1.47
N ARG A 32 10.50 -11.45 -2.25
CA ARG A 32 11.03 -11.45 -3.61
C ARG A 32 12.56 -11.41 -3.69
N ARG A 33 13.23 -11.23 -2.54
CA ARG A 33 14.70 -11.09 -2.43
C ARG A 33 15.28 -10.00 -3.34
N ILE A 34 14.54 -8.90 -3.50
CA ILE A 34 14.99 -7.73 -4.27
C ILE A 34 15.49 -6.63 -3.34
N THR A 35 16.16 -5.62 -3.89
CA THR A 35 16.62 -4.45 -3.13
C THR A 35 15.61 -3.32 -3.25
N HIS A 36 15.50 -2.45 -2.24
CA HIS A 36 14.65 -1.26 -2.29
C HIS A 36 15.00 -0.30 -3.43
N ASP A 37 16.23 -0.35 -3.93
CA ASP A 37 16.76 0.56 -4.95
C ASP A 37 16.57 0.05 -6.39
N CYS A 38 15.89 -1.08 -6.59
CA CYS A 38 15.65 -1.60 -7.93
C CYS A 38 14.36 -1.04 -8.55
N PRO A 39 14.25 -0.98 -9.89
CA PRO A 39 13.03 -0.55 -10.57
C PRO A 39 11.79 -1.35 -10.17
N GLU A 40 11.97 -2.64 -9.86
CA GLU A 40 10.88 -3.54 -9.46
C GLU A 40 10.29 -3.13 -8.09
N ALA A 41 11.12 -2.66 -7.17
CA ALA A 41 10.69 -2.12 -5.89
C ALA A 41 9.87 -0.82 -6.07
N ALA A 42 10.28 0.08 -6.96
CA ALA A 42 9.51 1.27 -7.28
C ALA A 42 8.13 0.94 -7.86
N ILE A 43 8.06 -0.05 -8.76
CA ILE A 43 6.79 -0.53 -9.35
C ILE A 43 5.88 -1.12 -8.26
N LEU A 44 6.43 -1.93 -7.35
CA LEU A 44 5.67 -2.51 -6.24
C LEU A 44 5.10 -1.43 -5.33
N ALA A 45 5.90 -0.43 -4.94
CA ALA A 45 5.45 0.67 -4.09
C ALA A 45 4.32 1.48 -4.75
N ALA A 46 4.48 1.82 -6.03
CA ALA A 46 3.46 2.54 -6.79
C ALA A 46 2.14 1.76 -6.84
N ARG A 47 2.22 0.46 -7.16
CA ARG A 47 1.03 -0.41 -7.23
C ARG A 47 0.35 -0.58 -5.87
N LEU A 48 1.12 -0.63 -4.79
CA LEU A 48 0.60 -0.67 -3.41
C LEU A 48 -0.24 0.57 -3.10
N ILE A 49 0.26 1.75 -3.46
CA ILE A 49 -0.41 3.04 -3.24
C ILE A 49 -1.69 3.12 -4.08
N GLU A 50 -1.63 2.73 -5.36
CA GLU A 50 -2.80 2.73 -6.25
C GLU A 50 -3.90 1.81 -5.72
N LEU A 51 -3.57 0.59 -5.27
CA LEU A 51 -4.53 -0.34 -4.70
C LEU A 51 -5.19 0.24 -3.44
N TYR A 52 -4.40 0.90 -2.59
CA TYR A 52 -4.93 1.52 -1.38
C TYR A 52 -5.90 2.67 -1.70
N GLN A 53 -5.54 3.53 -2.66
CA GLN A 53 -6.39 4.63 -3.13
C GLN A 53 -7.66 4.14 -3.83
N ARG A 54 -7.64 2.93 -4.40
CA ARG A 54 -8.82 2.25 -4.94
C ARG A 54 -9.71 1.61 -3.86
N GLY A 55 -9.28 1.64 -2.59
CA GLY A 55 -10.04 1.16 -1.44
C GLY A 55 -9.58 -0.21 -0.91
N VAL A 56 -8.52 -0.80 -1.46
CA VAL A 56 -7.97 -2.07 -0.97
C VAL A 56 -7.09 -1.81 0.26
N ARG A 57 -7.64 -2.00 1.45
CA ARG A 57 -6.92 -1.75 2.73
C ARG A 57 -6.40 -3.01 3.42
N ASN A 58 -6.86 -4.18 2.97
CA ASN A 58 -6.48 -5.46 3.58
C ASN A 58 -5.10 -5.88 3.08
N LYS A 59 -4.17 -6.16 3.99
CA LYS A 59 -2.80 -6.59 3.68
C LYS A 59 -2.74 -7.87 2.83
N ALA A 60 -3.60 -8.85 3.11
CA ALA A 60 -3.68 -10.07 2.32
C ALA A 60 -4.15 -9.77 0.89
N SER A 61 -5.20 -8.96 0.73
CA SER A 61 -5.68 -8.53 -0.59
C SER A 61 -4.64 -7.73 -1.37
N LEU A 62 -3.88 -6.85 -0.69
CA LEU A 62 -2.78 -6.12 -1.31
C LEU A 62 -1.72 -7.10 -1.84
N ARG A 63 -1.29 -8.08 -1.03
CA ARG A 63 -0.30 -9.10 -1.43
C ARG A 63 -0.79 -9.96 -2.59
N GLU A 64 -2.02 -10.46 -2.51
CA GLU A 64 -2.66 -11.23 -3.59
C GLU A 64 -2.64 -10.43 -4.91
N MET A 65 -3.01 -9.15 -4.88
CA MET A 65 -3.07 -8.30 -6.06
C MET A 65 -1.69 -7.84 -6.58
N LEU A 66 -0.65 -7.91 -5.75
CA LEU A 66 0.74 -7.64 -6.12
C LEU A 66 1.43 -8.87 -6.72
N ASN A 67 0.89 -10.07 -6.48
CA ASN A 67 1.42 -11.31 -7.03
C ASN A 67 0.54 -11.76 -8.22
N PRO A 68 0.96 -11.58 -9.48
CA PRO A 68 0.19 -12.00 -10.64
C PRO A 68 0.15 -13.54 -10.87
N ALA A 69 0.53 -14.34 -9.88
CA ALA A 69 0.70 -15.80 -10.00
C ALA A 69 -0.25 -16.61 -9.08
N ALA A 70 -1.53 -16.23 -9.04
CA ALA A 70 -2.63 -17.09 -8.59
C ALA A 70 -3.53 -17.44 -9.78
#